data_AF-A0A3A9Y008-F1
#
_entry.id   AF-A0A3A9Y008-F1
#
_cell.length_a   1.000
_cell.length_b   1.000
_cell.length_c   1.000
_cell.angle_alpha   90.00
_cell.angle_beta   90.00
_cell.angle_gamma   90.00
#
_symmetry.space_group_name_H-M   'P 1'
#
loop_
_entity.id
_entity.type
_entity.pdbx_description
1 polymer ?
#
loop_
_entity_poly.entity_id
_entity_poly.type
_entity_poly.pdbx_seq_one_letter_code
_entity_poly.pdbx_strand_id
1 'polypeptide(L)'
;MRRSTRARRSSGNTRSRRLLAVVGTLAVFGGIVAVTQISSAEDRRPGKPRPAAGACVQPSAGATPPAGREETSRTWQDGRWVRNHWGDGQQCQPGTGGGSGSGGSAIACPDVAGELPEVPRRARAEVERNLGQLQAQITQADRRLAADGDRGEQFVRDSILRPLATQRRATLARITTAIDRFGPRPQNLARLAECQVAPVGGDDGGTDNGGGPGAPGTGAPSTGAPGSGLDVLANNCDESRLQAHDGFQNGNRCVSTAFGEVGAAANNPSLLITDFPEEIGANQPFTLRVSTRNLIRDRFLPAGQGGYYVESSLLNEEGLVRGHFHTACRMLGSVDAPPAPQEVPAFFVATEDGGGGAEPDEVTIQVPGLPQSGVAQCAVWAGDGSHRLPMMERANQTPAFDAVRIQVG
;
A
#
# COMPACT_ATOMS: atom_id res chain seq x y z
N MET A 1 -14.79 70.84 46.60
CA MET A 1 -14.46 72.15 45.98
C MET A 1 -14.40 71.97 44.47
N ARG A 2 -14.79 72.98 43.66
CA ARG A 2 -14.52 73.19 42.19
C ARG A 2 -14.78 72.00 41.24
N ARG A 3 -15.83 72.03 40.38
CA ARG A 3 -15.86 72.56 38.97
C ARG A 3 -15.02 71.72 37.97
N SER A 4 -15.37 71.47 36.69
CA SER A 4 -16.45 71.95 35.78
C SER A 4 -16.32 71.27 34.38
N THR A 5 -17.25 71.24 33.39
CA THR A 5 -18.73 71.36 33.23
C THR A 5 -19.08 71.20 31.72
N ARG A 6 -20.19 70.52 31.34
CA ARG A 6 -20.94 70.67 30.04
C ARG A 6 -20.19 70.25 28.73
N ALA A 7 -20.82 69.99 27.58
CA ALA A 7 -22.20 69.60 27.21
C ALA A 7 -22.31 69.19 25.71
N ARG A 8 -23.41 68.50 25.34
CA ARG A 8 -24.16 68.54 24.05
C ARG A 8 -23.40 68.73 22.72
N ARG A 9 -23.67 67.82 21.76
CA ARG A 9 -24.72 68.06 20.75
C ARG A 9 -25.15 66.79 20.00
N SER A 10 -26.36 66.85 19.44
CA SER A 10 -26.96 65.86 18.55
C SER A 10 -27.46 66.58 17.29
N SER A 11 -27.20 65.98 16.13
CA SER A 11 -27.93 66.11 14.86
C SER A 11 -27.43 65.00 13.92
N GLY A 12 -28.21 64.47 12.98
CA GLY A 12 -29.59 64.76 12.64
C GLY A 12 -30.19 63.58 11.85
N ASN A 13 -31.49 63.39 12.01
CA ASN A 13 -32.26 62.24 11.54
C ASN A 13 -32.74 62.40 10.08
N THR A 14 -32.50 61.41 9.21
CA THR A 14 -33.36 61.05 8.07
C THR A 14 -33.28 59.53 7.86
N ARG A 15 -34.32 58.77 8.21
CA ARG A 15 -35.42 58.35 7.30
C ARG A 15 -34.89 57.67 6.02
N SER A 16 -35.24 56.42 5.68
CA SER A 16 -36.60 55.84 5.72
C SER A 16 -36.66 54.31 5.60
N ARG A 17 -37.68 53.67 6.22
CA ARG A 17 -38.65 52.67 5.65
C ARG A 17 -38.11 51.54 4.74
N ARG A 18 -38.45 50.24 4.88
CA ARG A 18 -39.54 49.49 5.59
C ARG A 18 -38.93 48.19 6.20
N LEU A 19 -39.38 47.60 7.31
CA LEU A 19 -40.71 47.09 7.74
C LEU A 19 -41.11 45.75 7.08
N LEU A 20 -41.43 44.75 7.94
CA LEU A 20 -41.93 43.37 7.71
C LEU A 20 -40.81 42.33 7.39
N ALA A 21 -40.60 41.23 8.14
CA ALA A 21 -41.50 40.22 8.76
C ALA A 21 -42.11 39.27 7.69
N VAL A 22 -42.28 37.95 7.88
CA VAL A 22 -42.07 37.05 9.04
C VAL A 22 -42.09 35.57 8.58
N VAL A 23 -41.62 34.60 9.40
CA VAL A 23 -41.83 33.12 9.31
C VAL A 23 -41.21 32.36 8.12
N GLY A 24 -40.71 31.13 8.35
CA GLY A 24 -40.46 30.19 7.23
C GLY A 24 -39.57 28.95 7.39
N THR A 25 -39.69 28.16 8.47
CA THR A 25 -39.51 26.66 8.50
C THR A 25 -38.27 25.92 7.96
N LEU A 26 -37.98 24.84 8.69
CA LEU A 26 -37.44 23.52 8.27
C LEU A 26 -35.93 23.30 8.05
N ALA A 27 -35.51 22.16 8.60
CA ALA A 27 -34.15 21.65 8.63
C ALA A 27 -33.74 20.96 7.32
N VAL A 28 -32.43 20.93 7.07
CA VAL A 28 -31.78 19.83 6.34
C VAL A 28 -30.52 19.46 7.12
N PHE A 29 -30.43 18.19 7.53
CA PHE A 29 -29.17 17.62 8.01
C PHE A 29 -28.21 17.55 6.82
N GLY A 30 -27.12 18.31 6.89
CA GLY A 30 -26.02 18.22 5.93
C GLY A 30 -25.21 16.96 6.16
N GLY A 31 -25.78 15.79 5.85
CA GLY A 31 -25.02 14.55 5.76
C GLY A 31 -23.99 14.67 4.66
N ILE A 32 -22.71 14.75 5.03
CA ILE A 32 -21.61 14.68 4.08
C ILE A 32 -21.57 13.23 3.57
N VAL A 33 -22.03 13.03 2.33
CA VAL A 33 -21.85 11.77 1.62
C VAL A 33 -20.36 11.67 1.27
N ALA A 34 -19.61 10.94 2.09
CA ALA A 34 -18.26 10.53 1.77
C ALA A 34 -18.33 9.52 0.60
N VAL A 35 -17.85 9.92 -0.57
CA VAL A 35 -17.83 9.07 -1.77
C VAL A 35 -16.67 8.08 -1.62
N THR A 36 -16.99 6.82 -1.34
CA THR A 36 -15.99 5.76 -1.10
C THR A 36 -15.61 5.07 -2.41
N GLN A 37 -14.35 5.22 -2.83
CA GLN A 37 -13.75 4.51 -3.96
C GLN A 37 -13.38 3.07 -3.56
N ILE A 38 -14.26 2.07 -3.72
CA ILE A 38 -13.87 0.69 -3.39
C ILE A 38 -12.73 0.19 -4.33
N SER A 39 -11.49 0.26 -3.82
CA SER A 39 -10.20 -0.08 -4.45
C SER A 39 -10.04 0.21 -5.93
N SER A 40 -9.33 1.30 -6.21
CA SER A 40 -8.72 1.53 -7.50
C SER A 40 -7.36 0.82 -7.63
N ALA A 41 -7.37 -0.47 -7.95
CA ALA A 41 -6.19 -1.11 -8.56
C ALA A 41 -5.82 -0.44 -9.91
N GLU A 42 -6.72 0.36 -10.50
CA GLU A 42 -6.44 1.19 -11.67
C GLU A 42 -7.32 2.46 -11.79
N ASP A 43 -7.07 3.50 -10.98
CA ASP A 43 -7.52 4.87 -11.33
C ASP A 43 -6.43 5.59 -12.14
N ARG A 44 -6.32 5.22 -13.43
CA ARG A 44 -5.57 6.01 -14.42
C ARG A 44 -6.40 6.29 -15.66
N ARG A 45 -6.34 7.55 -16.09
CA ARG A 45 -7.05 8.09 -17.25
C ARG A 45 -6.73 7.28 -18.51
N PRO A 46 -7.70 7.00 -19.38
CA PRO A 46 -7.44 6.31 -20.65
C PRO A 46 -6.49 7.16 -21.51
N GLY A 47 -5.41 6.53 -22.02
CA GLY A 47 -4.50 7.16 -22.99
C GLY A 47 -3.04 7.34 -22.57
N LYS A 48 -2.51 6.62 -21.56
CA LYS A 48 -1.05 6.49 -21.35
C LYS A 48 -0.61 5.02 -21.40
N PRO A 49 0.47 4.68 -22.12
CA PRO A 49 1.06 3.33 -22.06
C PRO A 49 1.63 3.04 -20.67
N ARG A 50 1.58 1.77 -20.25
CA ARG A 50 2.14 1.29 -18.99
C ARG A 50 3.67 1.18 -19.12
N PRO A 51 4.47 1.54 -18.11
CA PRO A 51 5.84 1.04 -18.02
C PRO A 51 5.79 -0.49 -17.93
N ALA A 52 6.77 -1.18 -18.54
CA ALA A 52 6.88 -2.63 -18.41
C ALA A 52 7.04 -2.99 -16.93
N ALA A 53 6.08 -3.76 -16.39
CA ALA A 53 6.26 -4.37 -15.08
C ALA A 53 7.45 -5.34 -15.15
N GLY A 54 8.17 -5.49 -14.04
CA GLY A 54 8.99 -6.70 -13.85
C GLY A 54 8.09 -7.91 -14.07
N ALA A 55 8.60 -8.93 -14.77
CA ALA A 55 7.78 -10.00 -15.35
C ALA A 55 6.74 -10.54 -14.36
N CYS A 56 5.46 -10.37 -14.69
CA CYS A 56 4.36 -10.74 -13.81
C CYS A 56 4.41 -12.24 -13.52
N VAL A 57 4.52 -12.57 -12.23
CA VAL A 57 4.47 -13.95 -11.75
C VAL A 57 3.01 -14.43 -11.76
N GLN A 58 2.79 -15.72 -11.99
CA GLN A 58 1.45 -16.30 -11.88
C GLN A 58 0.87 -16.08 -10.47
N PRO A 59 -0.42 -15.75 -10.34
CA PRO A 59 -1.09 -15.63 -9.04
C PRO A 59 -0.93 -16.88 -8.17
N SER A 60 -0.94 -16.70 -6.85
CA SER A 60 -0.83 -17.80 -5.90
C SER A 60 -2.06 -18.73 -5.96
N ALA A 61 -1.93 -20.00 -5.56
CA ALA A 61 -3.08 -20.91 -5.54
C ALA A 61 -4.10 -20.41 -4.48
N GLY A 62 -5.32 -20.12 -4.91
CA GLY A 62 -6.36 -19.49 -4.06
C GLY A 62 -6.65 -18.01 -4.40
N ALA A 63 -5.76 -17.36 -5.15
CA ALA A 63 -5.76 -15.93 -5.46
C ALA A 63 -6.88 -15.42 -6.38
N THR A 64 -7.29 -16.26 -7.31
CA THR A 64 -8.02 -15.88 -8.52
C THR A 64 -9.43 -16.47 -8.50
N PRO A 65 -10.38 -15.85 -9.23
CA PRO A 65 -11.76 -16.32 -9.21
C PRO A 65 -11.87 -17.77 -9.72
N PRO A 66 -12.86 -18.54 -9.22
CA PRO A 66 -13.22 -19.82 -9.83
C PRO A 66 -13.49 -19.65 -11.34
N ALA A 67 -12.98 -20.59 -12.14
CA ALA A 67 -13.05 -20.52 -13.59
C ALA A 67 -14.47 -20.23 -14.11
N GLY A 68 -14.60 -19.20 -14.96
CA GLY A 68 -15.88 -18.76 -15.53
C GLY A 68 -16.58 -17.61 -14.80
N ARG A 69 -15.97 -16.99 -13.79
CA ARG A 69 -16.43 -15.72 -13.19
C ARG A 69 -15.61 -14.54 -13.68
N GLU A 70 -16.24 -13.37 -13.78
CA GLU A 70 -15.54 -12.14 -14.19
C GLU A 70 -14.47 -11.72 -13.16
N GLU A 71 -13.25 -11.55 -13.66
CA GLU A 71 -12.04 -11.11 -12.93
C GLU A 71 -12.17 -9.71 -12.31
N THR A 72 -13.08 -8.89 -12.84
CA THR A 72 -13.46 -7.61 -12.26
C THR A 72 -14.97 -7.47 -12.33
N SER A 73 -15.65 -7.28 -11.20
CA SER A 73 -17.08 -6.97 -11.21
C SER A 73 -17.31 -5.48 -11.44
N ARG A 74 -18.35 -5.13 -12.19
CA ARG A 74 -18.83 -3.74 -12.28
C ARG A 74 -20.14 -3.63 -11.53
N THR A 75 -20.10 -2.94 -10.39
CA THR A 75 -21.26 -2.68 -9.55
C THR A 75 -21.71 -1.25 -9.72
N TRP A 76 -23.02 -1.01 -9.75
CA TRP A 76 -23.57 0.35 -9.78
C TRP A 76 -23.66 0.88 -8.35
N GLN A 77 -22.88 1.90 -8.03
CA GLN A 77 -22.77 2.51 -6.71
C GLN A 77 -22.91 4.03 -6.89
N ASP A 78 -23.76 4.69 -6.11
CA ASP A 78 -23.95 6.15 -6.08
C ASP A 78 -24.09 6.84 -7.45
N GLY A 79 -24.76 6.17 -8.40
CA GLY A 79 -24.97 6.72 -9.75
C GLY A 79 -23.79 6.54 -10.71
N ARG A 80 -22.80 5.70 -10.37
CA ARG A 80 -21.60 5.38 -11.15
C ARG A 80 -21.38 3.87 -11.25
N TRP A 81 -20.78 3.41 -12.34
CA TRP A 81 -20.15 2.08 -12.39
C TRP A 81 -18.79 2.11 -11.67
N VAL A 82 -18.69 1.39 -10.55
CA VAL A 82 -17.43 1.10 -9.85
C VAL A 82 -16.91 -0.25 -10.34
N ARG A 83 -15.61 -0.34 -10.67
CA ARG A 83 -14.94 -1.59 -11.06
C ARG A 83 -14.23 -2.14 -9.84
N ASN A 84 -14.78 -3.18 -9.23
CA ASN A 84 -14.08 -3.92 -8.18
C ASN A 84 -13.23 -5.01 -8.84
N HIS A 85 -12.02 -5.23 -8.34
CA HIS A 85 -11.17 -6.32 -8.80
C HIS A 85 -11.38 -7.56 -7.91
N TRP A 86 -11.40 -8.74 -8.53
CA TRP A 86 -11.52 -10.00 -7.81
C TRP A 86 -10.13 -10.44 -7.35
N GLY A 87 -9.88 -10.39 -6.03
CA GLY A 87 -8.58 -10.67 -5.43
C GLY A 87 -7.78 -9.41 -5.07
N ASP A 88 -6.65 -9.61 -4.41
CA ASP A 88 -5.75 -8.58 -3.87
C ASP A 88 -4.71 -8.10 -4.90
N GLY A 89 -5.19 -7.72 -6.09
CA GLY A 89 -4.33 -7.13 -7.12
C GLY A 89 -3.31 -8.11 -7.73
N GLN A 90 -3.52 -9.43 -7.60
CA GLN A 90 -2.68 -10.46 -8.23
C GLN A 90 -2.78 -10.48 -9.75
N GLN A 91 -3.87 -9.94 -10.30
CA GLN A 91 -4.06 -9.83 -11.73
C GLN A 91 -3.20 -8.69 -12.31
N CYS A 92 -2.03 -9.02 -12.84
CA CYS A 92 -1.52 -8.25 -13.96
C CYS A 92 -2.49 -8.41 -15.13
N GLN A 93 -3.05 -7.31 -15.65
CA GLN A 93 -3.58 -7.34 -17.01
C GLN A 93 -2.39 -7.37 -17.98
N PRO A 94 -2.13 -8.47 -18.72
CA PRO A 94 -1.40 -8.33 -19.97
C PRO A 94 -2.27 -7.43 -20.85
N GLY A 95 -1.73 -6.29 -21.28
CA GLY A 95 -2.45 -5.41 -22.19
C GLY A 95 -2.86 -6.22 -23.42
N THR A 96 -4.17 -6.31 -23.68
CA THR A 96 -4.72 -7.08 -24.80
C THR A 96 -3.96 -6.73 -26.07
N GLY A 97 -3.36 -7.74 -26.71
CA GLY A 97 -2.36 -7.55 -27.76
C GLY A 97 -2.88 -6.78 -28.97
N GLY A 98 -2.65 -5.47 -28.98
CA GLY A 98 -2.52 -4.70 -30.22
C GLY A 98 -1.13 -4.99 -30.79
N GLY A 99 -1.05 -5.87 -31.79
CA GLY A 99 0.22 -6.32 -32.35
C GLY A 99 1.02 -5.20 -33.00
N SER A 100 2.16 -4.84 -32.41
CA SER A 100 3.34 -4.29 -33.10
C SER A 100 4.55 -4.43 -32.18
N GLY A 101 5.58 -5.13 -32.65
CA GLY A 101 6.80 -5.32 -31.88
C GLY A 101 7.64 -4.06 -31.84
N SER A 102 8.02 -3.64 -30.63
CA SER A 102 9.25 -2.87 -30.38
C SER A 102 9.68 -3.11 -28.94
N GLY A 103 10.98 -3.32 -28.71
CA GLY A 103 11.51 -3.57 -27.38
C GLY A 103 11.30 -2.36 -26.47
N GLY A 104 10.85 -2.59 -25.23
CA GLY A 104 10.79 -1.54 -24.22
C GLY A 104 12.19 -0.99 -23.92
N SER A 105 12.26 0.13 -23.21
CA SER A 105 13.54 0.75 -22.82
C SER A 105 13.50 1.20 -21.36
N ALA A 106 14.57 0.94 -20.62
CA ALA A 106 14.71 1.19 -19.18
C ALA A 106 16.00 1.95 -18.85
N ILE A 107 16.08 2.55 -17.66
CA ILE A 107 17.24 3.27 -17.16
C ILE A 107 18.25 2.28 -16.54
N ALA A 108 19.34 2.02 -17.26
CA ALA A 108 20.46 1.25 -16.75
C ALA A 108 21.51 2.17 -16.11
N CYS A 109 21.81 1.95 -14.84
CA CYS A 109 22.85 2.66 -14.10
C CYS A 109 23.95 1.69 -13.67
N PRO A 110 25.23 2.12 -13.57
CA PRO A 110 26.29 1.35 -12.95
C PRO A 110 25.91 0.94 -11.51
N ASP A 111 26.26 -0.29 -11.15
CA ASP A 111 26.14 -0.73 -9.76
C ASP A 111 27.05 0.11 -8.86
N VAL A 112 26.54 0.41 -7.68
CA VAL A 112 27.22 1.15 -6.63
C VAL A 112 27.54 0.24 -5.46
N ALA A 113 26.73 -0.79 -5.18
CA ALA A 113 26.91 -1.65 -4.02
C ALA A 113 28.18 -2.51 -4.16
N GLY A 114 28.41 -3.13 -5.32
CA GLY A 114 29.62 -3.90 -5.61
C GLY A 114 30.91 -3.08 -5.79
N GLU A 115 30.79 -1.75 -5.92
CA GLU A 115 31.92 -0.81 -6.07
C GLU A 115 32.32 -0.12 -4.74
N LEU A 116 31.61 -0.40 -3.63
CA LEU A 116 31.94 0.16 -2.33
C LEU A 116 33.06 -0.63 -1.63
N PRO A 117 34.05 0.04 -1.01
CA PRO A 117 34.97 -0.61 -0.08
C PRO A 117 34.22 -1.02 1.21
N GLU A 118 34.89 -1.78 2.09
CA GLU A 118 34.29 -2.22 3.36
C GLU A 118 33.71 -1.03 4.15
N VAL A 119 32.39 -1.03 4.33
CA VAL A 119 31.66 0.06 4.99
C VAL A 119 31.85 -0.02 6.51
N PRO A 120 32.46 0.99 7.16
CA PRO A 120 32.66 1.01 8.61
C PRO A 120 31.32 0.81 9.34
N ARG A 121 31.30 -0.01 10.41
CA ARG A 121 30.05 -0.35 11.13
C ARG A 121 29.19 0.86 11.51
N ARG A 122 29.81 1.99 11.85
CA ARG A 122 29.13 3.26 12.21
C ARG A 122 28.50 4.01 11.02
N ALA A 123 28.92 3.72 9.79
CA ALA A 123 28.41 4.32 8.56
C ALA A 123 27.27 3.51 7.91
N ARG A 124 27.15 2.20 8.19
CA ARG A 124 26.30 1.24 7.45
C ARG A 124 24.86 1.72 7.24
N ALA A 125 24.14 2.03 8.33
CA ALA A 125 22.75 2.49 8.24
C ALA A 125 22.58 3.82 7.46
N GLU A 126 23.62 4.68 7.41
CA GLU A 126 23.59 5.89 6.57
C GLU A 126 23.86 5.56 5.10
N VAL A 127 24.80 4.66 4.82
CA VAL A 127 25.09 4.18 3.46
C VAL A 127 23.89 3.45 2.88
N GLU A 128 23.25 2.54 3.63
CA GLU A 128 22.03 1.81 3.25
C GLU A 128 20.89 2.75 2.87
N ARG A 129 20.60 3.79 3.68
CA ARG A 129 19.60 4.82 3.33
C ARG A 129 19.94 5.56 2.03
N ASN A 130 21.21 5.84 1.77
CA ASN A 130 21.63 6.48 0.53
C ASN A 130 21.59 5.52 -0.67
N LEU A 131 21.85 4.21 -0.49
CA LEU A 131 21.65 3.19 -1.53
C LEU A 131 20.17 3.06 -1.89
N GLY A 132 19.26 3.04 -0.90
CA GLY A 132 17.82 3.11 -1.13
C GLY A 132 17.41 4.40 -1.86
N GLN A 133 18.02 5.54 -1.54
CA GLN A 133 17.78 6.79 -2.26
C GLN A 133 18.26 6.74 -3.72
N LEU A 134 19.38 6.07 -4.02
CA LEU A 134 19.84 5.86 -5.41
C LEU A 134 18.84 5.01 -6.19
N GLN A 135 18.28 3.95 -5.58
CA GLN A 135 17.26 3.12 -6.24
C GLN A 135 15.98 3.91 -6.52
N ALA A 136 15.50 4.71 -5.56
CA ALA A 136 14.33 5.57 -5.75
C ALA A 136 14.52 6.59 -6.90
N GLN A 137 15.74 7.11 -7.09
CA GLN A 137 16.07 7.99 -8.22
C GLN A 137 15.97 7.27 -9.57
N ILE A 138 16.44 6.01 -9.67
CA ILE A 138 16.29 5.18 -10.87
C ILE A 138 14.80 4.98 -11.19
N THR A 139 14.01 4.51 -10.21
CA THR A 139 12.57 4.29 -10.39
C THR A 139 11.82 5.58 -10.77
N GLN A 140 12.23 6.74 -10.28
CA GLN A 140 11.67 8.02 -10.73
C GLN A 140 12.05 8.34 -12.19
N ALA A 141 13.28 8.03 -12.61
CA ALA A 141 13.72 8.22 -13.98
C ALA A 141 13.04 7.26 -14.96
N ASP A 142 12.85 5.97 -14.61
CA ASP A 142 12.09 5.01 -15.42
C ASP A 142 10.64 5.45 -15.64
N ARG A 143 9.97 5.93 -14.59
CA ARG A 143 8.62 6.49 -14.69
C ARG A 143 8.55 7.69 -15.64
N ARG A 144 9.62 8.48 -15.74
CA ARG A 144 9.72 9.61 -16.68
C ARG A 144 10.10 9.15 -18.08
N LEU A 145 10.95 8.14 -18.23
CA LEU A 145 11.28 7.54 -19.52
C LEU A 145 10.04 6.92 -20.16
N ALA A 146 9.23 6.18 -19.40
CA ALA A 146 7.97 5.62 -19.88
C ALA A 146 6.88 6.68 -20.15
N ALA A 147 6.94 7.87 -19.52
CA ALA A 147 5.92 8.91 -19.68
C ALA A 147 6.26 9.96 -20.75
N ASP A 148 7.54 10.18 -21.03
CA ASP A 148 8.07 11.25 -21.87
C ASP A 148 9.15 10.78 -22.88
N GLY A 149 9.48 9.49 -22.94
CA GLY A 149 10.57 8.95 -23.77
C GLY A 149 10.40 9.19 -25.27
N ASP A 150 9.15 9.13 -25.77
CA ASP A 150 8.78 9.38 -27.17
C ASP A 150 9.04 10.82 -27.64
N ARG A 151 9.41 11.73 -26.72
CA ARG A 151 9.77 13.12 -27.02
C ARG A 151 11.19 13.26 -27.62
N GLY A 152 11.87 12.14 -27.87
CA GLY A 152 13.13 12.03 -28.58
C GLY A 152 14.36 11.99 -27.68
N GLU A 153 15.45 11.42 -28.19
CA GLU A 153 16.70 11.17 -27.44
C GLU A 153 17.27 12.41 -26.75
N GLN A 154 17.18 13.57 -27.40
CA GLN A 154 17.66 14.83 -26.82
C GLN A 154 16.85 15.21 -25.58
N PHE A 155 15.52 15.05 -25.61
CA PHE A 155 14.67 15.28 -24.44
C PHE A 155 15.02 14.30 -23.31
N VAL A 156 15.20 13.01 -23.63
CA VAL A 156 15.58 11.98 -22.64
C VAL A 156 16.93 12.32 -22.00
N ARG A 157 17.93 12.68 -22.80
CA ARG A 157 19.26 13.08 -22.34
C ARG A 157 19.22 14.31 -21.44
N ASP A 158 18.58 15.38 -21.90
CA ASP A 158 18.61 16.69 -21.24
C ASP A 158 17.66 16.75 -20.03
N SER A 159 16.50 16.11 -20.11
CA SER A 159 15.45 16.21 -19.09
C SER A 159 15.38 15.03 -18.13
N ILE A 160 15.89 13.84 -18.48
CA ILE A 160 15.82 12.64 -17.63
C ILE A 160 17.22 12.23 -17.15
N LEU A 161 18.15 11.94 -18.05
CA LEU A 161 19.48 11.43 -17.70
C LEU A 161 20.35 12.47 -16.99
N ARG A 162 20.46 13.71 -17.48
CA ARG A 162 21.25 14.77 -16.82
C ARG A 162 20.78 15.10 -15.39
N PRO A 163 19.46 15.28 -15.12
CA PRO A 163 18.98 15.46 -13.75
C PRO A 163 19.22 14.23 -12.86
N LEU A 164 19.00 13.01 -13.38
CA LEU A 164 19.29 11.76 -12.65
C LEU A 164 20.77 11.69 -12.26
N ALA A 165 21.69 11.93 -13.20
CA ALA A 165 23.12 11.90 -12.94
C ALA A 165 23.54 12.98 -11.92
N THR A 166 22.87 14.13 -11.90
CA THR A 166 23.09 15.18 -10.89
C THR A 166 22.64 14.72 -9.49
N GLN A 167 21.45 14.10 -9.40
CA GLN A 167 20.92 13.56 -8.14
C GLN A 167 21.78 12.39 -7.62
N ARG A 168 22.17 11.46 -8.50
CA ARG A 168 23.05 10.34 -8.15
C ARG A 168 24.42 10.83 -7.67
N ARG A 169 25.04 11.82 -8.33
CA ARG A 169 26.29 12.45 -7.85
C ARG A 169 26.16 12.99 -6.43
N ALA A 170 25.05 13.67 -6.12
CA ALA A 170 24.81 14.21 -4.78
C ALA A 170 24.68 13.10 -3.72
N THR A 171 23.97 12.02 -4.03
CA THR A 171 23.82 10.87 -3.12
C THR A 171 25.12 10.06 -2.98
N LEU A 172 25.88 9.87 -4.07
CA LEU A 172 27.21 9.25 -4.04
C LEU A 172 28.20 10.06 -3.20
N ALA A 173 28.15 11.39 -3.26
CA ALA A 173 28.95 12.26 -2.39
C ALA A 173 28.57 12.13 -0.90
N ARG A 174 27.29 11.88 -0.58
CA ARG A 174 26.85 11.55 0.80
C ARG A 174 27.42 10.22 1.25
N ILE A 175 27.37 9.18 0.41
CA ILE A 175 27.98 7.85 0.71
C ILE A 175 29.48 7.99 0.96
N THR A 176 30.21 8.68 0.08
CA THR A 176 31.63 8.99 0.29
C THR A 176 31.86 9.67 1.63
N THR A 177 31.07 10.68 1.98
CA THR A 177 31.20 11.46 3.23
C THR A 177 30.77 10.68 4.47
N ALA A 178 29.88 9.69 4.34
CA ALA A 178 29.48 8.80 5.44
C ALA A 178 30.59 7.80 5.78
N ILE A 179 31.29 7.28 4.76
CA ILE A 179 32.42 6.36 4.94
C ILE A 179 33.66 7.11 5.44
N ASP A 180 33.99 8.26 4.83
CA ASP A 180 35.15 9.12 5.19
C ASP A 180 35.15 9.58 6.65
N ARG A 181 33.97 9.74 7.27
CA ARG A 181 33.83 10.05 8.71
C ARG A 181 34.35 8.95 9.64
N PHE A 182 34.47 7.71 9.17
CA PHE A 182 34.74 6.53 10.02
C PHE A 182 35.73 5.53 9.40
N GLY A 183 36.33 5.83 8.25
CA GLY A 183 37.24 4.96 7.51
C GLY A 183 37.82 5.65 6.27
N PRO A 184 38.67 4.96 5.48
CA PRO A 184 39.30 5.55 4.30
C PRO A 184 38.29 6.04 3.27
N ARG A 185 38.48 7.27 2.76
CA ARG A 185 37.59 7.89 1.77
C ARG A 185 37.49 7.06 0.48
N PRO A 186 36.29 6.60 0.08
CA PRO A 186 36.10 5.95 -1.22
C PRO A 186 36.44 6.92 -2.35
N GLN A 187 37.29 6.47 -3.28
CA GLN A 187 37.63 7.22 -4.49
C GLN A 187 36.65 6.87 -5.62
N ASN A 188 36.59 7.73 -6.64
CA ASN A 188 35.95 7.48 -7.93
C ASN A 188 34.43 7.20 -7.96
N LEU A 189 33.72 7.03 -6.83
CA LEU A 189 32.27 6.74 -6.79
C LEU A 189 31.41 7.69 -7.66
N ALA A 190 31.80 8.96 -7.81
CA ALA A 190 31.11 9.93 -8.65
C ALA A 190 31.03 9.55 -10.15
N ARG A 191 31.85 8.59 -10.62
CA ARG A 191 31.78 8.03 -11.99
C ARG A 191 30.53 7.18 -12.22
N LEU A 192 30.00 6.56 -11.16
CA LEU A 192 28.86 5.63 -11.19
C LEU A 192 27.50 6.36 -11.26
N ALA A 193 27.53 7.69 -11.39
CA ALA A 193 26.34 8.52 -11.41
C ALA A 193 25.66 8.61 -12.79
N GLU A 194 26.42 8.49 -13.87
CA GLU A 194 25.87 8.50 -15.22
C GLU A 194 25.09 7.20 -15.50
N CYS A 195 23.94 7.34 -16.14
CA CYS A 195 23.08 6.23 -16.51
C CYS A 195 22.69 6.36 -17.99
N GLN A 196 22.32 5.25 -18.60
CA GLN A 196 21.93 5.17 -20.01
C GLN A 196 20.54 4.55 -20.15
N VAL A 197 19.97 4.69 -21.34
CA VAL A 197 18.78 3.91 -21.72
C VAL A 197 19.26 2.59 -22.34
N ALA A 198 18.66 1.47 -21.91
CA ALA A 198 18.94 0.14 -22.42
C ALA A 198 17.63 -0.58 -22.82
N PRO A 199 17.61 -1.37 -23.91
CA PRO A 199 16.43 -2.13 -24.29
C PRO A 199 16.14 -3.26 -23.30
N VAL A 200 14.85 -3.50 -23.01
CA VAL A 200 14.38 -4.67 -22.26
C VAL A 200 13.78 -5.68 -23.24
N GLY A 201 14.62 -6.62 -23.67
CA GLY A 201 14.25 -7.70 -24.59
C GLY A 201 15.44 -8.21 -25.40
N GLY A 202 16.09 -9.27 -24.89
CA GLY A 202 17.19 -9.97 -25.56
C GLY A 202 17.78 -11.02 -24.63
N ASP A 203 17.59 -12.30 -24.96
CA ASP A 203 18.33 -13.39 -24.34
C ASP A 203 19.79 -13.36 -24.82
N ASP A 204 20.72 -13.11 -23.92
CA ASP A 204 22.13 -13.48 -24.08
C ASP A 204 22.60 -14.11 -22.77
N GLY A 205 23.11 -15.34 -22.86
CA GLY A 205 23.40 -16.19 -21.71
C GLY A 205 24.86 -16.16 -21.25
N GLY A 206 25.08 -16.56 -20.00
CA GLY A 206 26.39 -16.73 -19.37
C GLY A 206 26.76 -15.55 -18.47
N THR A 207 27.29 -15.75 -17.26
CA THR A 207 27.90 -16.96 -16.70
C THR A 207 27.71 -17.06 -15.18
N ASP A 208 27.57 -18.29 -14.67
CA ASP A 208 27.84 -18.60 -13.27
C ASP A 208 29.28 -18.22 -12.90
N ASN A 209 29.47 -17.66 -11.69
CA ASN A 209 30.32 -18.20 -10.63
C ASN A 209 30.47 -17.20 -9.48
N GLY A 210 30.24 -17.65 -8.23
CA GLY A 210 30.36 -16.77 -7.06
C GLY A 210 30.07 -17.46 -5.72
N GLY A 211 30.36 -18.75 -5.59
CA GLY A 211 30.10 -19.49 -4.35
C GLY A 211 31.14 -19.21 -3.25
N GLY A 212 30.69 -18.59 -2.15
CA GLY A 212 31.37 -18.58 -0.84
C GLY A 212 32.46 -17.52 -0.63
N PRO A 213 32.97 -17.36 0.61
CA PRO A 213 32.75 -18.24 1.77
C PRO A 213 31.84 -17.64 2.86
N GLY A 214 31.19 -18.51 3.64
CA GLY A 214 30.70 -18.12 4.96
C GLY A 214 31.84 -18.15 5.99
N ALA A 215 32.01 -17.08 6.77
CA ALA A 215 32.87 -17.02 7.96
C ALA A 215 32.59 -15.72 8.75
N PRO A 216 32.93 -15.66 10.04
CA PRO A 216 32.56 -16.60 11.10
C PRO A 216 31.69 -15.90 12.15
N GLY A 217 31.06 -16.68 13.03
CA GLY A 217 30.32 -16.12 14.16
C GLY A 217 31.24 -15.30 15.09
N THR A 218 30.96 -14.00 15.21
CA THR A 218 31.52 -13.15 16.28
C THR A 218 30.40 -12.72 17.20
N GLY A 219 30.18 -13.50 18.26
CA GLY A 219 29.32 -13.09 19.36
C GLY A 219 29.86 -11.80 19.98
N ALA A 220 29.04 -10.75 19.95
CA ALA A 220 29.26 -9.49 20.64
C ALA A 220 27.94 -9.13 21.35
N PRO A 221 28.00 -8.49 22.53
CA PRO A 221 27.06 -8.82 23.59
C PRO A 221 25.63 -8.35 23.32
N SER A 222 24.69 -9.20 23.72
CA SER A 222 23.29 -8.85 23.93
C SER A 222 23.20 -7.68 24.93
N THR A 223 23.08 -6.46 24.41
CA THR A 223 22.40 -5.38 25.12
C THR A 223 20.92 -5.75 25.10
N GLY A 224 20.48 -6.40 26.18
CA GLY A 224 19.27 -7.24 26.23
C GLY A 224 18.10 -6.75 25.37
N ALA A 225 17.82 -7.50 24.32
CA ALA A 225 16.57 -7.33 23.57
C ALA A 225 15.37 -7.51 24.52
N PRO A 226 14.24 -6.82 24.28
CA PRO A 226 13.00 -7.06 25.01
C PRO A 226 12.65 -8.56 25.00
N GLY A 227 12.30 -9.11 26.16
CA GLY A 227 12.10 -10.55 26.32
C GLY A 227 13.34 -11.35 26.69
N SER A 228 14.41 -10.74 27.23
CA SER A 228 15.65 -11.40 27.68
C SER A 228 15.54 -12.41 28.84
N GLY A 229 14.32 -12.82 29.21
CA GLY A 229 14.01 -13.96 30.08
C GLY A 229 13.01 -14.95 29.47
N LEU A 230 12.76 -14.84 28.16
CA LEU A 230 11.97 -15.75 27.33
C LEU A 230 12.89 -16.32 26.25
N ASP A 231 12.72 -17.58 25.89
CA ASP A 231 13.46 -18.22 24.80
C ASP A 231 12.94 -17.71 23.44
N VAL A 232 13.44 -16.55 23.00
CA VAL A 232 13.11 -15.96 21.69
C VAL A 232 13.65 -16.85 20.59
N LEU A 233 12.73 -17.55 19.88
CA LEU A 233 13.08 -18.52 18.84
C LEU A 233 13.82 -17.90 17.64
N ALA A 234 13.39 -16.70 17.21
CA ALA A 234 14.04 -15.91 16.17
C ALA A 234 13.48 -14.47 16.19
N ASN A 235 14.23 -13.51 15.66
CA ASN A 235 13.78 -12.13 15.37
C ASN A 235 14.01 -11.70 13.91
N ASN A 236 14.51 -12.62 13.07
CA ASN A 236 14.70 -12.49 11.63
C ASN A 236 14.67 -13.90 11.00
N CYS A 237 15.18 -14.07 9.78
CA CYS A 237 15.22 -15.36 9.09
C CYS A 237 16.64 -15.95 8.95
N ASP A 238 17.67 -15.44 9.62
CA ASP A 238 19.06 -15.74 9.25
C ASP A 238 19.42 -17.24 9.36
N GLU A 239 18.67 -17.99 10.18
CA GLU A 239 18.79 -19.44 10.36
C GLU A 239 17.77 -20.26 9.54
N SER A 240 16.91 -19.60 8.75
CA SER A 240 15.87 -20.25 7.96
C SER A 240 16.45 -20.97 6.73
N ARG A 241 15.87 -22.13 6.41
CA ARG A 241 16.17 -22.89 5.18
C ARG A 241 15.22 -22.56 4.02
N LEU A 242 14.25 -21.67 4.24
CA LEU A 242 13.32 -21.23 3.20
C LEU A 242 13.97 -20.14 2.34
N GLN A 243 13.58 -20.08 1.06
CA GLN A 243 13.99 -19.01 0.16
C GLN A 243 13.52 -17.65 0.69
N ALA A 244 14.30 -16.60 0.52
CA ALA A 244 13.84 -15.23 0.79
C ALA A 244 12.66 -14.87 -0.13
N HIS A 245 11.72 -14.07 0.38
CA HIS A 245 10.62 -13.54 -0.42
C HIS A 245 11.11 -12.68 -1.58
N ASP A 246 10.39 -12.77 -2.69
CA ASP A 246 10.53 -11.95 -3.90
C ASP A 246 9.49 -10.81 -3.96
N GLY A 247 8.67 -10.68 -2.91
CA GLY A 247 7.58 -9.71 -2.80
C GLY A 247 6.22 -10.21 -3.29
N PHE A 248 6.18 -11.30 -4.07
CA PHE A 248 4.94 -11.94 -4.52
C PHE A 248 4.40 -12.91 -3.46
N GLN A 249 3.15 -13.37 -3.60
CA GLN A 249 2.45 -14.28 -2.68
C GLN A 249 2.93 -15.74 -2.72
N ASN A 250 4.24 -15.92 -2.75
CA ASN A 250 4.85 -17.22 -2.71
C ASN A 250 4.87 -17.78 -1.28
N GLY A 251 4.15 -18.88 -1.06
CA GLY A 251 4.28 -19.67 0.15
C GLY A 251 5.68 -20.28 0.32
N ASN A 252 5.99 -20.78 1.51
CA ASN A 252 7.30 -21.36 1.84
C ASN A 252 8.46 -20.38 1.60
N ARG A 253 8.29 -19.13 2.03
CA ARG A 253 9.31 -18.08 1.99
C ARG A 253 9.67 -17.62 3.41
N CYS A 254 10.92 -17.22 3.60
CA CYS A 254 11.27 -16.25 4.62
C CYS A 254 10.70 -14.88 4.22
N VAL A 255 10.03 -14.20 5.16
CA VAL A 255 9.70 -12.77 5.05
C VAL A 255 10.47 -12.03 6.13
N SER A 256 11.64 -11.50 5.80
CA SER A 256 12.50 -10.73 6.71
C SER A 256 12.13 -9.24 6.78
N THR A 257 11.13 -8.80 6.02
CA THR A 257 10.49 -7.49 6.14
C THR A 257 9.99 -7.26 7.56
N ALA A 258 10.53 -6.23 8.21
CA ALA A 258 10.22 -5.85 9.59
C ALA A 258 8.70 -5.65 9.79
N PHE A 259 8.22 -5.86 11.02
CA PHE A 259 6.80 -5.62 11.33
C PHE A 259 6.40 -4.16 11.12
N GLY A 260 7.26 -3.21 11.52
CA GLY A 260 7.06 -1.78 11.33
C GLY A 260 6.66 -1.05 12.61
N GLU A 261 5.90 0.02 12.44
CA GLU A 261 5.43 0.90 13.51
C GLU A 261 4.16 0.33 14.16
N VAL A 262 3.93 0.67 15.43
CA VAL A 262 2.77 0.21 16.22
C VAL A 262 2.06 1.44 16.79
N GLY A 263 0.75 1.53 16.58
CA GLY A 263 -0.07 2.60 17.10
C GLY A 263 -0.21 2.54 18.63
N ALA A 264 -0.41 3.70 19.26
CA ALA A 264 -0.84 3.76 20.65
C ALA A 264 -2.20 3.06 20.81
N ALA A 265 -2.52 2.54 21.99
CA ALA A 265 -3.75 1.77 22.20
C ALA A 265 -5.05 2.51 21.85
N ALA A 266 -5.05 3.85 21.93
CA ALA A 266 -6.17 4.71 21.52
C ALA A 266 -6.28 4.91 19.98
N ASN A 267 -5.17 4.71 19.27
CA ASN A 267 -5.01 4.89 17.82
C ASN A 267 -4.96 3.56 17.05
N ASN A 268 -5.10 2.41 17.72
CA ASN A 268 -5.16 1.12 17.03
C ASN A 268 -6.49 1.00 16.26
N PRO A 269 -6.47 0.39 15.05
CA PRO A 269 -7.64 0.28 14.21
C PRO A 269 -8.70 -0.62 14.84
N SER A 270 -9.96 -0.29 14.58
CA SER A 270 -11.13 -1.13 14.90
C SER A 270 -12.07 -1.16 13.70
N LEU A 271 -12.75 -2.29 13.50
CA LEU A 271 -13.59 -2.54 12.34
C LEU A 271 -14.79 -3.39 12.76
N LEU A 272 -15.98 -3.11 12.20
CA LEU A 272 -17.24 -3.83 12.46
C LEU A 272 -18.08 -3.99 11.19
N ILE A 273 -18.85 -5.07 11.07
CA ILE A 273 -19.98 -5.15 10.14
C ILE A 273 -21.20 -4.52 10.85
N THR A 274 -21.66 -3.37 10.37
CA THR A 274 -22.76 -2.60 10.99
C THR A 274 -24.15 -3.00 10.48
N ASP A 275 -24.24 -3.62 9.30
CA ASP A 275 -25.50 -4.03 8.65
C ASP A 275 -25.22 -5.17 7.66
N PHE A 276 -26.06 -6.20 7.68
CA PHE A 276 -25.99 -7.38 6.81
C PHE A 276 -27.34 -8.12 6.83
N PRO A 277 -27.71 -8.84 5.75
CA PRO A 277 -28.90 -9.67 5.76
C PRO A 277 -28.65 -10.97 6.54
N GLU A 278 -29.62 -11.41 7.35
CA GLU A 278 -29.57 -12.73 7.99
C GLU A 278 -29.82 -13.87 6.98
N GLU A 279 -30.69 -13.63 5.98
CA GLU A 279 -31.04 -14.59 4.92
C GLU A 279 -31.00 -13.95 3.53
N ILE A 280 -30.55 -14.70 2.52
CA ILE A 280 -30.58 -14.36 1.08
C ILE A 280 -30.93 -15.61 0.25
N GLY A 281 -31.48 -15.44 -0.96
CA GLY A 281 -31.55 -16.53 -1.94
C GLY A 281 -30.21 -16.79 -2.63
N ALA A 282 -29.99 -18.00 -3.14
CA ALA A 282 -28.84 -18.31 -3.99
C ALA A 282 -28.71 -17.33 -5.18
N ASN A 283 -27.52 -16.78 -5.35
CA ASN A 283 -27.15 -15.74 -6.33
C ASN A 283 -27.95 -14.43 -6.20
N GLN A 284 -28.65 -14.18 -5.09
CA GLN A 284 -29.25 -12.88 -4.79
C GLN A 284 -28.16 -11.87 -4.39
N PRO A 285 -28.05 -10.69 -5.04
CA PRO A 285 -27.16 -9.64 -4.62
C PRO A 285 -27.56 -9.06 -3.25
N PHE A 286 -26.58 -8.67 -2.44
CA PHE A 286 -26.79 -8.03 -1.15
C PHE A 286 -25.65 -7.07 -0.79
N THR A 287 -25.80 -6.37 0.33
CA THR A 287 -24.81 -5.43 0.86
C THR A 287 -24.35 -5.82 2.26
N LEU A 288 -23.10 -5.50 2.56
CA LEU A 288 -22.57 -5.40 3.92
C LEU A 288 -22.20 -3.94 4.17
N ARG A 289 -22.57 -3.36 5.30
CA ARG A 289 -21.97 -2.10 5.77
C ARG A 289 -20.81 -2.42 6.69
N VAL A 290 -19.67 -1.78 6.45
CA VAL A 290 -18.44 -1.98 7.21
C VAL A 290 -18.01 -0.65 7.78
N SER A 291 -18.01 -0.51 9.10
CA SER A 291 -17.48 0.69 9.75
C SER A 291 -16.03 0.48 10.16
N THR A 292 -15.19 1.49 9.92
CA THR A 292 -13.79 1.49 10.34
C THR A 292 -13.46 2.73 11.16
N ARG A 293 -12.53 2.61 12.10
CA ARG A 293 -11.98 3.71 12.90
C ARG A 293 -10.48 3.49 13.05
N ASN A 294 -9.71 4.58 13.10
CA ASN A 294 -8.26 4.61 13.26
C ASN A 294 -7.47 3.87 12.15
N LEU A 295 -8.04 3.79 10.96
CA LEU A 295 -7.44 3.16 9.78
C LEU A 295 -7.47 4.16 8.63
N ILE A 296 -6.32 4.52 8.07
CA ILE A 296 -6.22 5.28 6.83
C ILE A 296 -6.13 4.29 5.67
N ARG A 297 -7.14 4.27 4.79
CA ARG A 297 -7.30 3.28 3.72
C ARG A 297 -6.61 3.72 2.43
N ASP A 298 -5.35 4.11 2.54
CA ASP A 298 -4.53 4.69 1.47
C ASP A 298 -3.26 3.87 1.14
N ARG A 299 -3.18 2.62 1.63
CA ARG A 299 -2.00 1.79 1.48
C ARG A 299 -2.30 0.32 1.21
N PHE A 300 -2.21 -0.03 -0.06
CA PHE A 300 -2.31 -1.36 -0.63
C PHE A 300 -1.30 -1.50 -1.77
N LEU A 301 -0.33 -2.41 -1.63
CA LEU A 301 0.67 -2.66 -2.67
C LEU A 301 0.25 -3.88 -3.50
N PRO A 302 -0.12 -3.72 -4.79
CA PRO A 302 -0.70 -4.80 -5.58
C PRO A 302 0.22 -6.03 -5.64
N ALA A 303 -0.28 -7.17 -5.17
CA ALA A 303 0.56 -8.34 -4.98
C ALA A 303 1.07 -8.95 -6.29
N GLY A 304 0.31 -8.80 -7.39
CA GLY A 304 0.73 -9.18 -8.74
C GLY A 304 1.88 -8.34 -9.31
N GLN A 305 2.26 -7.26 -8.61
CA GLN A 305 3.43 -6.41 -8.92
C GLN A 305 4.58 -6.62 -7.92
N GLY A 306 4.55 -7.70 -7.14
CA GLY A 306 5.54 -7.98 -6.09
C GLY A 306 5.35 -7.14 -4.82
N GLY A 307 4.13 -6.61 -4.62
CA GLY A 307 3.82 -5.68 -3.53
C GLY A 307 3.56 -6.31 -2.16
N TYR A 308 3.40 -7.62 -2.07
CA TYR A 308 2.74 -8.25 -0.92
C TYR A 308 3.60 -8.36 0.33
N TYR A 309 4.84 -8.84 0.19
CA TYR A 309 5.75 -9.09 1.32
C TYR A 309 6.80 -7.97 1.54
N VAL A 310 6.76 -6.86 0.79
CA VAL A 310 7.87 -5.89 0.71
C VAL A 310 7.76 -4.69 1.65
N GLU A 311 6.60 -4.47 2.26
CA GLU A 311 6.35 -3.28 3.09
C GLU A 311 6.12 -3.66 4.57
N SER A 312 6.48 -2.73 5.46
CA SER A 312 6.25 -2.79 6.90
C SER A 312 5.03 -1.92 7.27
N SER A 313 4.41 -2.18 8.42
CA SER A 313 3.39 -1.29 8.98
C SER A 313 3.96 0.12 9.20
N LEU A 314 3.19 1.15 8.85
CA LEU A 314 3.55 2.57 9.03
C LEU A 314 2.33 3.35 9.52
N LEU A 315 2.59 4.37 10.33
CA LEU A 315 1.58 5.31 10.80
C LEU A 315 1.54 6.56 9.92
N ASN A 316 0.42 7.29 9.94
CA ASN A 316 0.35 8.66 9.43
C ASN A 316 0.90 9.67 10.48
N GLU A 317 0.90 10.96 10.16
CA GLU A 317 1.37 12.04 11.05
C GLU A 317 0.56 12.16 12.35
N GLU A 318 -0.63 11.59 12.41
CA GLU A 318 -1.54 11.55 13.57
C GLU A 318 -1.34 10.29 14.43
N GLY A 319 -0.47 9.36 14.00
CA GLY A 319 -0.22 8.08 14.65
C GLY A 319 -1.29 7.01 14.38
N LEU A 320 -2.05 7.12 13.28
CA LEU A 320 -3.04 6.14 12.82
C LEU A 320 -2.43 5.18 11.80
N VAL A 321 -2.86 3.91 11.79
CA VAL A 321 -2.33 2.90 10.87
C VAL A 321 -2.71 3.20 9.42
N ARG A 322 -1.74 3.13 8.52
CA ARG A 322 -1.95 3.17 7.06
C ARG A 322 -2.08 1.78 6.47
N GLY A 323 -3.10 1.57 5.65
CA GLY A 323 -3.46 0.25 5.17
C GLY A 323 -4.69 0.25 4.27
N HIS A 324 -5.50 -0.79 4.44
CA HIS A 324 -6.73 -1.12 3.70
C HIS A 324 -7.58 -2.06 4.57
N PHE A 325 -8.72 -2.52 4.07
CA PHE A 325 -9.37 -3.71 4.64
C PHE A 325 -9.84 -4.67 3.56
N HIS A 326 -10.00 -5.94 3.91
CA HIS A 326 -10.55 -6.99 3.06
C HIS A 326 -11.97 -7.33 3.49
N THR A 327 -12.78 -7.77 2.52
CA THR A 327 -14.06 -8.43 2.75
C THR A 327 -14.10 -9.71 1.95
N ALA A 328 -14.41 -10.83 2.58
CA ALA A 328 -14.54 -12.12 1.91
C ALA A 328 -15.75 -12.89 2.41
N CYS A 329 -16.50 -13.51 1.51
CA CYS A 329 -17.57 -14.45 1.85
C CYS A 329 -17.24 -15.84 1.33
N ARG A 330 -17.33 -16.85 2.19
CA ARG A 330 -17.15 -18.27 1.85
C ARG A 330 -18.36 -19.09 2.30
N MET A 331 -18.67 -20.15 1.56
CA MET A 331 -19.66 -21.14 1.98
C MET A 331 -19.02 -22.06 3.02
N LEU A 332 -19.74 -22.38 4.10
CA LEU A 332 -19.27 -23.28 5.13
C LEU A 332 -19.78 -24.70 4.87
N GLY A 333 -18.87 -25.65 4.65
CA GLY A 333 -19.21 -27.08 4.65
C GLY A 333 -19.57 -27.64 6.04
N SER A 334 -19.20 -26.93 7.11
CA SER A 334 -19.58 -27.20 8.49
C SER A 334 -19.59 -25.90 9.31
N VAL A 335 -20.49 -25.78 10.28
CA VAL A 335 -20.53 -24.67 11.24
C VAL A 335 -19.73 -24.94 12.52
N ASP A 336 -19.26 -26.19 12.69
CA ASP A 336 -18.59 -26.73 13.89
C ASP A 336 -17.09 -26.98 13.68
N ALA A 337 -16.61 -26.90 12.43
CA ALA A 337 -15.20 -27.11 12.07
C ALA A 337 -14.74 -26.04 11.04
N PRO A 338 -13.47 -25.61 11.08
CA PRO A 338 -12.93 -24.71 10.07
C PRO A 338 -12.83 -25.41 8.70
N PRO A 339 -13.11 -24.72 7.58
CA PRO A 339 -12.91 -25.27 6.23
C PRO A 339 -11.42 -25.34 5.87
N ALA A 340 -11.09 -26.01 4.77
CA ALA A 340 -9.71 -26.16 4.34
C ALA A 340 -9.12 -24.82 3.84
N PRO A 341 -7.86 -24.47 4.18
CA PRO A 341 -7.32 -23.13 3.94
C PRO A 341 -7.09 -22.80 2.46
N GLN A 342 -7.01 -23.81 1.58
CA GLN A 342 -6.85 -23.63 0.14
C GLN A 342 -8.16 -23.33 -0.63
N GLU A 343 -9.30 -23.27 0.07
CA GLU A 343 -10.60 -22.99 -0.56
C GLU A 343 -10.73 -21.52 -0.95
N VAL A 344 -10.90 -21.29 -2.26
CA VAL A 344 -11.17 -19.97 -2.85
C VAL A 344 -12.51 -19.45 -2.31
N PRO A 345 -12.58 -18.24 -1.73
CA PRO A 345 -13.84 -17.70 -1.22
C PRO A 345 -14.83 -17.45 -2.37
N ALA A 346 -16.13 -17.51 -2.07
CA ALA A 346 -17.19 -17.26 -3.05
C ALA A 346 -17.25 -15.78 -3.48
N PHE A 347 -16.75 -14.87 -2.64
CA PHE A 347 -16.57 -13.43 -2.92
C PHE A 347 -15.33 -12.93 -2.17
N PHE A 348 -14.56 -12.04 -2.79
CA PHE A 348 -13.47 -11.30 -2.15
C PHE A 348 -13.35 -9.90 -2.76
N VAL A 349 -13.05 -8.90 -1.92
CA VAL A 349 -12.64 -7.55 -2.33
C VAL A 349 -11.67 -6.94 -1.30
N ALA A 350 -10.69 -6.18 -1.76
CA ALA A 350 -9.89 -5.28 -0.93
C ALA A 350 -10.43 -3.84 -1.03
N THR A 351 -10.29 -3.02 0.01
CA THR A 351 -10.75 -1.62 0.04
C THR A 351 -9.63 -0.68 0.46
N GLU A 352 -9.00 -0.06 -0.54
CA GLU A 352 -8.18 1.15 -0.48
C GLU A 352 -8.94 2.27 -1.22
N ASP A 353 -9.71 3.07 -0.47
CA ASP A 353 -10.54 4.16 -1.01
C ASP A 353 -9.94 5.56 -0.82
N GLY A 354 -8.77 5.64 -0.18
CA GLY A 354 -8.16 6.89 0.28
C GLY A 354 -8.90 7.56 1.44
N GLY A 355 -9.89 6.88 2.02
CA GLY A 355 -10.69 7.36 3.16
C GLY A 355 -10.15 6.90 4.52
N GLY A 356 -11.00 6.98 5.54
CA GLY A 356 -10.65 6.64 6.91
C GLY A 356 -10.02 7.79 7.70
N GLY A 357 -9.91 7.58 9.02
CA GLY A 357 -9.48 8.61 9.98
C GLY A 357 -9.68 8.16 11.43
N ALA A 358 -9.55 9.10 12.38
CA ALA A 358 -9.74 8.82 13.81
C ALA A 358 -11.20 8.60 14.23
N GLU A 359 -12.16 9.15 13.47
CA GLU A 359 -13.58 8.91 13.71
C GLU A 359 -14.11 7.72 12.89
N PRO A 360 -15.22 7.07 13.32
CA PRO A 360 -15.85 6.02 12.56
C PRO A 360 -16.38 6.56 11.24
N ASP A 361 -15.98 5.92 10.15
CA ASP A 361 -16.65 6.04 8.86
C ASP A 361 -17.32 4.71 8.48
N GLU A 362 -18.00 4.68 7.33
CA GLU A 362 -18.73 3.49 6.84
C GLU A 362 -18.51 3.32 5.33
N VAL A 363 -18.23 2.10 4.92
CA VAL A 363 -18.12 1.67 3.52
C VAL A 363 -19.19 0.62 3.23
N THR A 364 -19.91 0.76 2.12
CA THR A 364 -20.90 -0.23 1.68
C THR A 364 -20.27 -1.20 0.69
N ILE A 365 -20.10 -2.46 1.08
CA ILE A 365 -19.61 -3.52 0.21
C ILE A 365 -20.79 -4.18 -0.51
N GLN A 366 -20.76 -4.18 -1.85
CA GLN A 366 -21.77 -4.88 -2.66
C GLN A 366 -21.29 -6.29 -3.01
N VAL A 367 -22.03 -7.30 -2.56
CA VAL A 367 -21.79 -8.71 -2.90
C VAL A 367 -22.75 -9.12 -4.02
N PRO A 368 -22.27 -9.54 -5.21
CA PRO A 368 -23.13 -9.90 -6.34
C PRO A 368 -24.06 -11.11 -6.10
N GLY A 369 -23.83 -11.86 -5.03
CA GLY A 369 -24.58 -13.06 -4.63
C GLY A 369 -23.67 -14.26 -4.38
N LEU A 370 -24.19 -15.27 -3.68
CA LEU A 370 -23.44 -16.48 -3.30
C LEU A 370 -24.05 -17.72 -3.99
N PRO A 371 -23.21 -18.66 -4.49
CA PRO A 371 -23.65 -19.64 -5.50
C PRO A 371 -24.41 -20.86 -4.98
N GLN A 372 -24.28 -21.17 -3.69
CA GLN A 372 -24.73 -22.42 -3.09
C GLN A 372 -25.62 -22.08 -1.90
N SER A 373 -26.68 -22.86 -1.69
CA SER A 373 -27.45 -22.81 -0.45
C SER A 373 -26.64 -23.40 0.72
N GLY A 374 -27.00 -23.00 1.94
CA GLY A 374 -26.27 -23.31 3.18
C GLY A 374 -25.81 -22.06 3.92
N VAL A 375 -24.94 -22.23 4.92
CA VAL A 375 -24.44 -21.09 5.72
C VAL A 375 -23.21 -20.49 5.05
N ALA A 376 -23.27 -19.20 4.72
CA ALA A 376 -22.11 -18.41 4.36
C ALA A 376 -21.49 -17.75 5.60
N GLN A 377 -20.15 -17.67 5.63
CA GLN A 377 -19.43 -16.77 6.52
C GLN A 377 -18.89 -15.60 5.69
N CYS A 378 -19.34 -14.39 5.99
CA CYS A 378 -18.74 -13.15 5.48
C CYS A 378 -17.87 -12.54 6.58
N ALA A 379 -16.59 -12.40 6.31
CA ALA A 379 -15.60 -11.84 7.24
C ALA A 379 -14.95 -10.59 6.64
N VAL A 380 -14.58 -9.68 7.51
CA VAL A 380 -13.95 -8.39 7.20
C VAL A 380 -12.76 -8.17 8.11
N TRP A 381 -11.65 -7.67 7.58
CA TRP A 381 -10.44 -7.45 8.39
C TRP A 381 -9.54 -6.37 7.81
N ALA A 382 -8.97 -5.54 8.68
CA ALA A 382 -7.96 -4.58 8.26
C ALA A 382 -6.66 -5.29 7.85
N GLY A 383 -5.98 -4.72 6.87
CA GLY A 383 -4.59 -5.00 6.54
C GLY A 383 -3.78 -3.72 6.71
N ASP A 384 -2.64 -3.77 7.38
CA ASP A 384 -1.62 -2.72 7.25
C ASP A 384 -0.92 -2.81 5.88
N GLY A 385 0.02 -1.90 5.59
CA GLY A 385 0.82 -1.96 4.35
C GLY A 385 1.56 -3.29 4.10
N SER A 386 1.75 -4.12 5.14
CA SER A 386 2.35 -5.45 5.05
C SER A 386 1.34 -6.59 4.81
N HIS A 387 0.07 -6.25 4.55
CA HIS A 387 -1.08 -7.16 4.42
C HIS A 387 -1.37 -8.03 5.66
N ARG A 388 -0.78 -7.68 6.81
CA ARG A 388 -1.04 -8.33 8.09
C ARG A 388 -2.19 -7.62 8.80
N LEU A 389 -2.89 -8.32 9.69
CA LEU A 389 -3.74 -7.66 10.68
C LEU A 389 -2.86 -6.65 11.45
N PRO A 390 -3.24 -5.36 11.50
CA PRO A 390 -2.41 -4.33 12.12
C PRO A 390 -1.94 -4.69 13.53
N MET A 391 -0.66 -4.48 13.79
CA MET A 391 -0.06 -4.74 15.10
C MET A 391 -0.72 -3.88 16.18
N MET A 392 -0.97 -4.47 17.35
CA MET A 392 -1.63 -3.84 18.49
C MET A 392 -0.65 -3.62 19.65
N GLU A 393 -0.88 -2.58 20.44
CA GLU A 393 -0.05 -2.23 21.61
C GLU A 393 -0.10 -3.33 22.69
N ARG A 394 -1.27 -4.00 22.83
CA ARG A 394 -1.51 -5.02 23.85
C ARG A 394 -2.28 -6.21 23.28
N ALA A 395 -1.89 -7.41 23.71
CA ALA A 395 -2.45 -8.68 23.22
C ALA A 395 -3.94 -8.91 23.55
N ASN A 396 -4.53 -8.12 24.47
CA ASN A 396 -5.95 -8.17 24.83
C ASN A 396 -6.80 -7.06 24.19
N GLN A 397 -6.33 -6.47 23.08
CA GLN A 397 -7.20 -5.71 22.18
C GLN A 397 -7.92 -6.68 21.23
N THR A 398 -9.20 -6.41 20.96
CA THR A 398 -9.90 -7.02 19.82
C THR A 398 -9.25 -6.47 18.54
N PRO A 399 -8.76 -7.32 17.62
CA PRO A 399 -8.22 -6.86 16.35
C PRO A 399 -9.30 -6.21 15.49
N ALA A 400 -8.89 -5.44 14.49
CA ALA A 400 -9.77 -4.91 13.45
C ALA A 400 -10.24 -6.03 12.51
N PHE A 401 -11.11 -6.90 13.03
CA PHE A 401 -11.68 -8.08 12.40
C PHE A 401 -13.13 -8.24 12.87
N ASP A 402 -14.03 -8.57 11.96
CA ASP A 402 -15.39 -8.99 12.29
C ASP A 402 -15.90 -10.06 11.30
N ALA A 403 -16.87 -10.87 11.69
CA ALA A 403 -17.45 -11.89 10.82
C ALA A 403 -18.89 -12.27 11.20
N VAL A 404 -19.74 -12.31 10.17
CA VAL A 404 -21.16 -12.66 10.27
C VAL A 404 -21.47 -13.97 9.55
N ARG A 405 -22.59 -14.60 9.92
CA ARG A 405 -23.14 -15.78 9.25
C ARG A 405 -24.44 -15.38 8.56
N ILE A 406 -24.59 -15.80 7.30
CA ILE A 406 -25.74 -15.50 6.44
C ILE A 406 -26.28 -16.82 5.92
N GLN A 407 -27.59 -17.05 6.04
CA GLN A 407 -28.24 -18.22 5.46
C GLN A 407 -28.50 -17.96 3.96
N VAL A 408 -28.06 -18.88 3.12
CA VAL A 408 -28.35 -18.88 1.67
C VAL A 408 -29.39 -19.96 1.37
N GLY A 409 -30.51 -19.56 0.76
CA GLY A 409 -31.64 -20.42 0.37
C GLY A 409 -31.50 -21.03 -1.01
#